data_AF-A0A6J1SRD7-F1
#
_entry.id   AF-A0A6J1SRD7-F1
#
_cell.length_a   1.000
_cell.length_b   1.000
_cell.length_c   1.000
_cell.angle_alpha   90.00
_cell.angle_beta   90.00
_cell.angle_gamma   90.00
#
_symmetry.space_group_name_H-M   'P 1'
#
loop_
_entity.id
_entity.type
_entity.pdbx_description
1 polymer ?
#
loop_
_entity_poly.entity_id
_entity_poly.type
_entity_poly.pdbx_seq_one_letter_code
_entity_poly.pdbx_strand_id
1 'polypeptide(L)'
;MDVEFVSRTAPNEKATVLAEAPGVTRLVKVSCHKDPAWSLELLQRAAPTVERLSVGHPQEAHLLAVHAMPRLRRLHVMMGADADLDAPPVVLPALPPGHAGLQCLTVSRLPRATTQSLLLAHGRALEELQLWVGTAGSLAWPRSCGDLHSLLEQCGLRALRRLVLVRAHKFSHETAACGEQLAEVRRLLPSAEVLCDVCDSVEVDEV
;
A
#
# COMPACT_ATOMS: atom_id res chain seq x y z
N MET A 1 -15.72 -15.37 5.14
CA MET A 1 -16.20 -14.49 6.22
C MET A 1 -15.38 -13.22 6.14
N ASP A 2 -16.04 -12.07 6.13
CA ASP A 2 -15.40 -10.76 6.04
C ASP A 2 -15.48 -10.12 7.42
N VAL A 3 -14.35 -9.63 7.94
CA VAL A 3 -14.32 -8.93 9.23
C VAL A 3 -14.03 -7.45 8.96
N GLU A 4 -14.97 -6.59 9.34
CA GLU A 4 -14.88 -5.14 9.19
C GLU A 4 -14.73 -4.45 10.57
N PHE A 5 -13.92 -3.39 10.64
CA PHE A 5 -13.78 -2.51 11.83
C PHE A 5 -13.22 -3.16 13.11
N VAL A 6 -12.08 -3.81 12.96
CA VAL A 6 -11.37 -4.58 13.98
C VAL A 6 -10.77 -3.72 15.13
N SER A 7 -10.56 -2.40 14.95
CA SER A 7 -9.76 -1.59 15.87
C SER A 7 -10.48 -1.01 17.10
N ARG A 8 -11.79 -1.20 17.24
CA ARG A 8 -12.61 -0.66 18.36
C ARG A 8 -13.31 -1.72 19.21
N THR A 9 -12.98 -2.99 19.01
CA THR A 9 -13.67 -4.09 19.67
C THR A 9 -13.29 -4.19 21.15
N ALA A 10 -14.27 -4.49 22.00
CA ALA A 10 -14.06 -4.76 23.42
C ALA A 10 -13.17 -6.01 23.62
N PRO A 11 -12.51 -6.19 24.79
CA PRO A 11 -11.59 -7.31 25.01
C PRO A 11 -12.18 -8.71 24.74
N ASN A 12 -13.46 -8.92 25.05
CA ASN A 12 -14.20 -10.16 24.76
C ASN A 12 -14.43 -10.39 23.26
N GLU A 13 -14.68 -9.33 22.50
CA GLU A 13 -14.82 -9.38 21.04
C GLU A 13 -13.49 -9.69 20.37
N LYS A 14 -12.37 -9.16 20.89
CA LYS A 14 -11.01 -9.44 20.39
C LYS A 14 -10.66 -10.93 20.40
N ALA A 15 -11.00 -11.65 21.46
CA ALA A 15 -10.76 -13.09 21.57
C ALA A 15 -11.58 -13.88 20.55
N THR A 16 -12.83 -13.48 20.33
CA THR A 16 -13.72 -14.08 19.32
C THR A 16 -13.16 -13.87 17.91
N VAL A 17 -12.76 -12.63 17.58
CA VAL A 17 -12.14 -12.31 16.29
C VAL A 17 -10.86 -13.12 16.06
N LEU A 18 -10.01 -13.31 17.08
CA LEU A 18 -8.81 -14.14 16.96
C LEU A 18 -9.12 -15.63 16.76
N ALA A 19 -10.23 -16.12 17.33
CA ALA A 19 -10.68 -17.50 17.16
C ALA A 19 -11.23 -17.75 15.75
N GLU A 20 -11.91 -16.74 15.18
CA GLU A 20 -12.49 -16.79 13.83
C GLU A 20 -11.51 -16.41 12.72
N ALA A 21 -10.37 -15.80 13.05
CA ALA A 21 -9.35 -15.36 12.08
C ALA A 21 -8.90 -16.44 11.07
N PRO A 22 -8.71 -17.72 11.46
CA PRO A 22 -8.43 -18.78 10.49
C PRO A 22 -9.60 -18.97 9.52
N GLY A 23 -9.36 -18.79 8.22
CA GLY A 23 -10.40 -18.90 7.19
C GLY A 23 -10.99 -17.56 6.76
N VAL A 24 -10.60 -16.46 7.39
CA VAL A 24 -10.94 -15.12 6.92
C VAL A 24 -10.19 -14.83 5.62
N THR A 25 -10.93 -14.37 4.61
CA THR A 25 -10.41 -14.02 3.28
C THR A 25 -10.24 -12.51 3.11
N ARG A 26 -10.95 -11.70 3.92
CA ARG A 26 -10.91 -10.23 3.87
C ARG A 26 -10.84 -9.64 5.27
N LEU A 27 -9.79 -8.86 5.51
CA LEU A 27 -9.59 -8.06 6.71
C LEU A 27 -9.47 -6.59 6.32
N VAL A 28 -10.37 -5.75 6.81
CA VAL A 28 -10.34 -4.31 6.49
C VAL A 28 -10.22 -3.45 7.74
N LYS A 29 -9.56 -2.29 7.59
CA LYS A 29 -9.42 -1.25 8.61
C LYS A 29 -8.72 -1.73 9.89
N VAL A 30 -7.72 -2.59 9.77
CA VAL A 30 -6.90 -3.04 10.90
C VAL A 30 -5.95 -1.92 11.33
N SER A 31 -6.23 -1.27 12.46
CA SER A 31 -5.39 -0.17 12.99
C SER A 31 -4.28 -0.72 13.89
N CYS A 32 -3.11 -1.03 13.32
CA CYS A 32 -2.02 -1.71 14.02
C CYS A 32 -1.51 -0.95 15.24
N HIS A 33 -1.44 0.39 15.17
CA HIS A 33 -0.95 1.22 16.28
C HIS A 33 -1.85 1.24 17.53
N LYS A 34 -3.12 0.84 17.43
CA LYS A 34 -4.05 0.85 18.59
C LYS A 34 -3.79 -0.28 19.56
N ASP A 35 -3.40 -1.44 19.04
CA ASP A 35 -2.99 -2.61 19.80
C ASP A 35 -2.01 -3.45 18.95
N PRO A 36 -0.71 -3.11 18.99
CA PRO A 36 0.28 -3.73 18.11
C PRO A 36 0.41 -5.24 18.30
N ALA A 37 0.39 -5.72 19.55
CA ALA A 37 0.53 -7.14 19.84
C ALA A 37 -0.68 -7.93 19.32
N TRP A 38 -1.89 -7.45 19.61
CA TRP A 38 -3.11 -8.12 19.18
C TRP A 38 -3.31 -8.08 17.67
N SER A 39 -3.05 -6.94 17.03
CA SER A 39 -3.20 -6.83 15.57
C SER A 39 -2.15 -7.66 14.83
N LEU A 40 -0.93 -7.78 15.35
CA LEU A 40 0.06 -8.72 14.83
C LEU A 40 -0.41 -10.17 14.94
N GLU A 41 -0.96 -10.57 16.09
CA GLU A 41 -1.49 -11.93 16.28
C GLU A 41 -2.64 -12.22 15.30
N LEU A 42 -3.55 -11.26 15.12
CA LEU A 42 -4.64 -11.37 14.14
C LEU A 42 -4.11 -11.59 12.72
N LEU A 43 -3.14 -10.78 12.28
CA LEU A 43 -2.53 -10.91 10.96
C LEU A 43 -1.87 -12.28 10.80
N GLN A 44 -1.14 -12.76 11.81
CA GLN A 44 -0.47 -14.06 11.77
C GLN A 44 -1.48 -15.22 11.67
N ARG A 45 -2.60 -15.16 12.41
CA ARG A 45 -3.65 -16.20 12.35
C ARG A 45 -4.41 -16.22 11.03
N ALA A 46 -4.66 -15.04 10.44
CA ALA A 46 -5.37 -14.92 9.16
C ALA A 46 -4.46 -15.12 7.93
N ALA A 47 -3.14 -15.06 8.10
CA ALA A 47 -2.15 -15.11 7.02
C ALA A 47 -2.36 -16.23 5.99
N PRO A 48 -2.73 -17.48 6.36
CA PRO A 48 -2.87 -18.56 5.39
C PRO A 48 -4.04 -18.39 4.40
N THR A 49 -5.05 -17.58 4.75
CA THR A 49 -6.32 -17.52 4.01
C THR A 49 -6.66 -16.14 3.48
N VAL A 50 -6.08 -15.08 4.04
CA VAL A 50 -6.43 -13.71 3.66
C VAL A 50 -5.97 -13.37 2.23
N GLU A 51 -6.88 -12.81 1.45
CA GLU A 51 -6.65 -12.40 0.07
C GLU A 51 -6.73 -10.89 -0.11
N ARG A 52 -7.48 -10.21 0.78
CA ARG A 52 -7.67 -8.75 0.79
C ARG A 52 -7.40 -8.20 2.18
N LEU A 53 -6.48 -7.24 2.26
CA LEU A 53 -6.08 -6.64 3.53
C LEU A 53 -6.01 -5.12 3.44
N SER A 54 -6.56 -4.44 4.45
CA SER A 54 -6.25 -3.03 4.73
C SER A 54 -5.71 -2.86 6.14
N VAL A 55 -4.50 -2.31 6.25
CA VAL A 55 -3.80 -2.02 7.50
C VAL A 55 -3.46 -0.53 7.59
N GLY A 56 -3.69 0.03 8.77
CA GLY A 56 -3.38 1.41 9.13
C GLY A 56 -2.29 1.46 10.19
N HIS A 57 -1.26 2.27 9.94
CA HIS A 57 -0.09 2.46 10.79
C HIS A 57 0.65 1.16 11.16
N PRO A 58 0.99 0.29 10.20
CA PRO A 58 1.74 -0.92 10.50
C PRO A 58 3.16 -0.58 10.98
N GLN A 59 3.63 -1.31 11.99
CA GLN A 59 5.05 -1.36 12.35
C GLN A 59 5.76 -2.44 11.52
N GLU A 60 7.09 -2.50 11.61
CA GLU A 60 7.93 -3.48 10.89
C GLU A 60 7.40 -4.92 10.98
N ALA A 61 7.12 -5.41 12.19
CA ALA A 61 6.60 -6.77 12.38
C ALA A 61 5.28 -7.03 11.64
N HIS A 62 4.41 -6.01 11.54
CA HIS A 62 3.16 -6.11 10.80
C HIS A 62 3.43 -6.16 9.29
N LEU A 63 4.32 -5.30 8.77
CA LEU A 63 4.69 -5.31 7.35
C LEU A 63 5.32 -6.65 6.94
N LEU A 64 6.20 -7.20 7.78
CA LEU A 64 6.79 -8.53 7.55
C LEU A 64 5.73 -9.64 7.57
N ALA A 65 4.79 -9.61 8.52
CA ALA A 65 3.70 -10.57 8.57
C ALA A 65 2.81 -10.50 7.32
N VAL A 66 2.45 -9.28 6.89
CA VAL A 66 1.67 -9.04 5.67
C VAL A 66 2.40 -9.50 4.41
N HIS A 67 3.69 -9.20 4.32
CA HIS A 67 4.54 -9.58 3.20
C HIS A 67 4.66 -11.10 3.02
N ALA A 68 4.56 -11.86 4.12
CA ALA A 68 4.64 -13.32 4.11
C ALA A 68 3.30 -14.03 3.81
N MET A 69 2.19 -13.29 3.58
CA MET A 69 0.86 -13.87 3.39
C MET A 69 0.70 -14.49 1.99
N PRO A 70 0.71 -15.83 1.86
CA PRO A 70 0.87 -16.51 0.56
C PRO A 70 -0.30 -16.30 -0.42
N ARG A 71 -1.48 -15.93 0.09
CA ARG A 71 -2.69 -15.74 -0.70
C ARG A 71 -3.07 -14.27 -0.88
N LEU A 72 -2.32 -13.34 -0.29
CA LEU A 72 -2.66 -11.93 -0.33
C LEU A 72 -2.51 -11.40 -1.75
N ARG A 73 -3.61 -10.88 -2.31
CA ARG A 73 -3.69 -10.33 -3.67
C ARG A 73 -3.94 -8.84 -3.70
N ARG A 74 -4.68 -8.31 -2.72
CA ARG A 74 -5.00 -6.88 -2.62
C ARG A 74 -4.57 -6.35 -1.26
N LEU A 75 -3.73 -5.33 -1.28
CA LEU A 75 -3.21 -4.70 -0.07
C LEU A 75 -3.44 -3.19 -0.11
N HIS A 76 -4.01 -2.65 0.95
CA HIS A 76 -4.03 -1.22 1.24
C HIS A 76 -3.23 -0.96 2.52
N VAL A 77 -2.13 -0.21 2.41
CA VAL A 77 -1.36 0.26 3.55
C VAL A 77 -1.43 1.77 3.66
N MET A 78 -1.81 2.27 4.83
CA MET A 78 -1.88 3.69 5.11
C MET A 78 -1.12 4.04 6.39
N MET A 79 -0.33 5.12 6.36
CA MET A 79 0.17 5.79 7.56
C MET A 79 -0.63 7.08 7.82
N GLY A 80 -0.76 7.46 9.08
CA GLY A 80 -1.46 8.70 9.47
C GLY A 80 -0.75 9.98 9.01
N ALA A 81 -1.43 11.11 9.17
CA ALA A 81 -0.87 12.44 8.84
C ALA A 81 0.33 12.82 9.70
N ASP A 82 0.32 12.36 10.96
CA ASP A 82 1.32 12.63 11.98
C ASP A 82 2.29 11.46 12.14
N ALA A 83 2.23 10.49 11.22
CA ALA A 83 3.20 9.42 11.21
C ALA A 83 4.57 10.01 10.91
N ASP A 84 5.52 9.67 11.77
CA ASP A 84 6.90 10.09 11.63
C ASP A 84 7.48 9.50 10.34
N LEU A 85 7.55 10.31 9.29
CA LEU A 85 8.20 9.93 8.04
C LEU A 85 9.71 9.74 8.24
N ASP A 86 10.24 10.16 9.40
CA ASP A 86 11.62 9.93 9.83
C ASP A 86 11.79 8.56 10.53
N ALA A 87 10.71 7.79 10.72
CA ALA A 87 10.82 6.42 11.18
C ALA A 87 11.74 5.62 10.24
N PRO A 88 12.64 4.77 10.77
CA PRO A 88 13.54 3.98 9.96
C PRO A 88 12.77 3.20 8.88
N PRO A 89 13.17 3.30 7.60
CA PRO A 89 12.48 2.60 6.54
C PRO A 89 12.61 1.09 6.74
N VAL A 90 11.50 0.39 6.55
CA VAL A 90 11.45 -1.06 6.57
C VAL A 90 11.71 -1.56 5.16
N VAL A 91 12.82 -2.25 4.96
CA VAL A 91 13.14 -2.88 3.68
C VAL A 91 12.66 -4.31 3.73
N LEU A 92 11.62 -4.62 2.95
CA LEU A 92 11.09 -5.98 2.87
C LEU A 92 12.05 -6.89 2.09
N PRO A 93 12.20 -8.16 2.50
CA PRO A 93 12.97 -9.12 1.73
C PRO A 93 12.30 -9.45 0.39
N ALA A 94 12.99 -10.20 -0.46
CA ALA A 94 12.35 -10.76 -1.65
C ALA A 94 11.29 -11.81 -1.25
N LEU A 95 10.23 -11.92 -2.06
CA LEU A 95 9.21 -12.93 -1.85
C LEU A 95 9.78 -14.34 -1.94
N PRO A 96 9.32 -15.28 -1.09
CA PRO A 96 9.72 -16.67 -1.19
C PRO A 96 9.20 -17.29 -2.51
N PRO A 97 9.89 -18.31 -3.05
CA PRO A 97 9.42 -19.05 -4.22
C PRO A 97 8.00 -19.57 -4.02
N GLY A 98 7.16 -19.46 -5.06
CA GLY A 98 5.76 -19.90 -5.01
C GLY A 98 4.78 -18.87 -4.46
N HIS A 99 5.26 -17.72 -3.97
CA HIS A 99 4.39 -16.60 -3.64
C HIS A 99 3.86 -15.94 -4.92
N ALA A 100 2.54 -15.81 -5.05
CA ALA A 100 1.92 -15.23 -6.26
C ALA A 100 2.23 -13.72 -6.40
N GLY A 101 2.42 -13.04 -5.28
CA GLY A 101 2.63 -11.59 -5.24
C GLY A 101 1.30 -10.83 -5.18
N LEU A 102 1.39 -9.51 -5.04
CA LEU A 102 0.21 -8.66 -5.01
C LEU A 102 -0.23 -8.34 -6.44
N GLN A 103 -1.55 -8.35 -6.67
CA GLN A 103 -2.17 -7.87 -7.90
C GLN A 103 -2.59 -6.41 -7.78
N CYS A 104 -3.03 -5.97 -6.60
CA CYS A 104 -3.42 -4.60 -6.31
C CYS A 104 -2.71 -4.09 -5.06
N LEU A 105 -2.11 -2.91 -5.15
CA LEU A 105 -1.45 -2.24 -4.05
C LEU A 105 -1.89 -0.77 -3.97
N THR A 106 -2.43 -0.38 -2.82
CA THR A 106 -2.69 1.02 -2.48
C THR A 106 -1.74 1.43 -1.35
N VAL A 107 -0.92 2.45 -1.61
CA VAL A 107 0.05 2.98 -0.64
C VAL A 107 -0.26 4.43 -0.34
N SER A 108 -0.50 4.72 0.94
CA SER A 108 -0.66 6.07 1.45
C SER A 108 0.35 6.35 2.56
N ARG A 109 1.19 7.38 2.34
CA ARG A 109 2.12 7.93 3.36
C ARG A 109 3.15 6.96 3.94
N LEU A 110 3.54 5.91 3.21
CA LEU A 110 4.69 5.10 3.60
C LEU A 110 6.02 5.82 3.31
N PRO A 111 7.08 5.55 4.11
CA PRO A 111 8.43 5.98 3.78
C PRO A 111 8.84 5.54 2.37
N ARG A 112 9.66 6.35 1.69
CA ARG A 112 10.03 6.13 0.28
C ARG A 112 10.69 4.77 0.08
N ALA A 113 11.68 4.43 0.90
CA ALA A 113 12.39 3.16 0.81
C ALA A 113 11.48 1.96 1.12
N THR A 114 10.56 2.07 2.08
CA THR A 114 9.55 1.04 2.33
C THR A 114 8.65 0.83 1.12
N THR A 115 8.15 1.92 0.53
CA THR A 115 7.33 1.89 -0.70
C THR A 115 8.09 1.21 -1.84
N GLN A 116 9.35 1.59 -2.05
CA GLN A 116 10.19 0.99 -3.08
C GLN A 116 10.41 -0.51 -2.84
N SER A 117 10.66 -0.94 -1.60
CA SER A 117 10.83 -2.37 -1.28
C SER A 117 9.57 -3.19 -1.55
N LEU A 118 8.38 -2.65 -1.24
CA LEU A 118 7.09 -3.27 -1.59
C LEU A 118 6.94 -3.41 -3.11
N LEU A 119 7.20 -2.35 -3.85
CA LEU A 119 7.10 -2.35 -5.31
C LEU A 119 8.10 -3.33 -5.95
N LEU A 120 9.33 -3.37 -5.47
CA LEU A 120 10.35 -4.32 -5.93
C LEU A 120 9.93 -5.76 -5.68
N ALA A 121 9.42 -6.07 -4.50
CA ALA A 121 9.06 -7.43 -4.14
C ALA A 121 7.85 -7.94 -4.93
N HIS A 122 6.90 -7.07 -5.27
CA HIS A 122 5.65 -7.45 -5.93
C HIS A 122 5.57 -7.05 -7.42
N GLY A 123 6.55 -6.34 -7.97
CA GLY A 123 6.45 -5.69 -9.28
C GLY A 123 6.21 -6.60 -10.48
N ARG A 124 6.56 -7.89 -10.37
CA ARG A 124 6.29 -8.89 -11.42
C ARG A 124 4.83 -9.28 -11.55
N ALA A 125 4.06 -9.17 -10.46
CA ALA A 125 2.66 -9.59 -10.39
C ALA A 125 1.69 -8.42 -10.23
N LEU A 126 2.20 -7.22 -9.92
CA LEU A 126 1.37 -6.06 -9.65
C LEU A 126 0.69 -5.54 -10.92
N GLU A 127 -0.65 -5.58 -10.92
CA GLU A 127 -1.51 -5.16 -12.04
C GLU A 127 -2.08 -3.74 -11.81
N GLU A 128 -2.41 -3.42 -10.56
CA GLU A 128 -3.01 -2.15 -10.15
C GLU A 128 -2.17 -1.52 -9.03
N LEU A 129 -1.79 -0.25 -9.21
CA LEU A 129 -1.09 0.55 -8.20
C LEU A 129 -1.81 1.87 -7.99
N GLN A 130 -2.15 2.16 -6.73
CA GLN A 130 -2.59 3.48 -6.30
C GLN A 130 -1.55 4.05 -5.35
N LEU A 131 -0.99 5.20 -5.71
CA LEU A 131 0.10 5.81 -4.96
C LEU A 131 -0.27 7.25 -4.60
N TRP A 132 -0.34 7.52 -3.30
CA TRP A 132 -0.52 8.86 -2.78
C TRP A 132 0.81 9.59 -2.82
N VAL A 133 0.97 10.48 -3.79
CA VAL A 133 2.21 11.21 -4.05
C VAL A 133 1.90 12.56 -4.69
N GLY A 134 2.73 13.57 -4.44
CA GLY A 134 2.60 14.89 -5.06
C GLY A 134 3.37 14.99 -6.38
N THR A 135 3.22 16.13 -7.04
CA THR A 135 4.04 16.52 -8.19
C THR A 135 5.46 16.94 -7.76
N ALA A 136 6.30 17.37 -8.69
CA ALA A 136 7.56 18.04 -8.34
C ALA A 136 7.29 19.26 -7.43
N GLY A 137 8.19 19.52 -6.47
CA GLY A 137 8.05 20.63 -5.53
C GLY A 137 9.06 20.54 -4.38
N SER A 138 8.99 21.48 -3.43
CA SER A 138 9.94 21.62 -2.32
C SER A 138 9.62 20.78 -1.07
N LEU A 139 8.43 20.18 -1.00
CA LEU A 139 8.06 19.32 0.12
C LEU A 139 8.77 17.96 0.05
N ALA A 140 8.96 17.33 1.20
CA ALA A 140 9.50 15.98 1.26
C ALA A 140 8.54 14.94 0.67
N TRP A 141 9.07 13.76 0.36
CA TRP A 141 8.25 12.59 0.04
C TRP A 141 7.23 12.30 1.16
N PRO A 142 6.00 11.86 0.84
CA PRO A 142 5.43 11.74 -0.50
C PRO A 142 4.71 13.03 -0.96
N ARG A 143 4.76 14.12 -0.17
CA ARG A 143 4.02 15.36 -0.47
C ARG A 143 4.49 16.04 -1.76
N SER A 144 5.74 15.84 -2.16
CA SER A 144 6.23 16.10 -3.52
C SER A 144 7.11 14.94 -3.99
N CYS A 145 7.18 14.73 -5.30
CA CYS A 145 8.05 13.75 -5.95
C CYS A 145 8.36 14.17 -7.40
N GLY A 146 9.55 14.74 -7.64
CA GLY A 146 9.98 15.10 -9.00
C GLY A 146 10.54 13.92 -9.80
N ASP A 147 10.90 12.83 -9.14
CA ASP A 147 11.65 11.70 -9.70
C ASP A 147 10.86 10.38 -9.65
N LEU A 148 9.52 10.47 -9.74
CA LEU A 148 8.64 9.30 -9.63
C LEU A 148 8.98 8.25 -10.69
N HIS A 149 9.28 8.68 -11.92
CA HIS A 149 9.67 7.79 -13.01
C HIS A 149 10.90 6.94 -12.64
N SER A 150 11.93 7.56 -12.05
CA SER A 150 13.16 6.87 -11.60
C SER A 150 12.89 5.81 -10.54
N LEU A 151 11.97 6.09 -9.61
CA LEU A 151 11.56 5.11 -8.59
C LEU A 151 10.84 3.91 -9.25
N LEU A 152 9.91 4.16 -10.16
CA LEU A 152 9.13 3.11 -10.81
C LEU A 152 9.98 2.26 -11.76
N GLU A 153 10.96 2.85 -12.44
CA GLU A 153 11.86 2.16 -13.37
C GLU A 153 12.63 1.03 -12.66
N GLN A 154 13.11 1.33 -11.45
CA GLN A 154 13.85 0.37 -10.62
C GLN A 154 12.98 -0.79 -10.13
N CYS A 155 11.66 -0.63 -10.10
CA CYS A 155 10.75 -1.61 -9.50
C CYS A 155 10.31 -2.73 -10.45
N GLY A 156 10.60 -2.62 -11.76
CA GLY A 156 10.32 -3.70 -12.72
C GLY A 156 8.84 -4.07 -12.83
N LEU A 157 7.95 -3.07 -12.88
CA LEU A 157 6.48 -3.18 -12.88
C LEU A 157 5.90 -3.72 -14.21
N ARG A 158 6.31 -4.93 -14.60
CA ARG A 158 6.02 -5.50 -15.94
C ARG A 158 4.57 -5.92 -16.17
N ALA A 159 3.86 -6.26 -15.10
CA ALA A 159 2.46 -6.67 -15.16
C ALA A 159 1.49 -5.50 -14.99
N LEU A 160 2.00 -4.28 -14.74
CA LEU A 160 1.16 -3.14 -14.39
C LEU A 160 0.27 -2.74 -15.56
N ARG A 161 -1.02 -2.67 -15.29
CA ARG A 161 -2.08 -2.28 -16.23
C ARG A 161 -2.65 -0.92 -15.88
N ARG A 162 -2.65 -0.56 -14.59
CA ARG A 162 -3.22 0.68 -14.10
C ARG A 162 -2.40 1.28 -12.96
N LEU A 163 -2.05 2.55 -13.10
CA LEU A 163 -1.41 3.38 -12.10
C LEU A 163 -2.24 4.63 -11.87
N VAL A 164 -2.74 4.80 -10.64
CA VAL A 164 -3.43 6.02 -10.21
C VAL A 164 -2.53 6.78 -9.23
N LEU A 165 -2.23 8.02 -9.57
CA LEU A 165 -1.52 8.95 -8.69
C LEU A 165 -2.56 9.77 -7.93
N VAL A 166 -2.60 9.59 -6.61
CA VAL A 166 -3.63 10.18 -5.74
C VAL A 166 -3.12 11.48 -5.11
N ARG A 167 -3.84 12.57 -5.36
CA ARG A 167 -3.48 13.97 -5.04
C ARG A 167 -4.39 14.53 -3.96
N ALA A 168 -4.36 13.94 -2.78
CA ALA A 168 -5.11 14.47 -1.65
C ALA A 168 -4.72 15.93 -1.35
N HIS A 169 -5.60 16.67 -0.65
CA HIS A 169 -5.43 18.10 -0.33
C HIS A 169 -4.10 18.54 0.29
N LYS A 170 -3.29 17.61 0.83
CA LYS A 170 -1.97 17.90 1.44
C LYS A 170 -0.77 17.62 0.52
N PHE A 171 -1.02 17.18 -0.71
CA PHE A 171 0.01 16.85 -1.70
C PHE A 171 0.14 18.00 -2.70
N SER A 172 1.37 18.27 -3.15
CA SER A 172 1.57 19.24 -4.22
C SER A 172 0.88 18.76 -5.50
N HIS A 173 0.14 19.67 -6.12
CA HIS A 173 -0.55 19.39 -7.36
C HIS A 173 -0.65 20.67 -8.20
N GLU A 174 0.38 20.92 -8.99
CA GLU A 174 0.34 21.90 -10.06
C GLU A 174 -0.02 21.19 -11.37
N THR A 175 -1.02 21.68 -12.10
CA THR A 175 -1.54 21.00 -13.30
C THR A 175 -0.46 20.76 -14.35
N ALA A 176 0.42 21.74 -14.61
CA ALA A 176 1.52 21.61 -15.57
C ALA A 176 2.53 20.54 -15.13
N ALA A 177 2.99 20.62 -13.88
CA ALA A 177 3.91 19.63 -13.29
C ALA A 177 3.29 18.22 -13.23
N CYS A 178 1.98 18.11 -13.01
CA CYS A 178 1.28 16.83 -13.08
C CYS A 178 1.29 16.26 -14.50
N GLY A 179 1.04 17.10 -15.51
CA GLY A 179 1.11 16.71 -16.92
C GLY A 179 2.49 16.16 -17.29
N GLU A 180 3.56 16.84 -16.88
CA GLU A 180 4.95 16.40 -17.09
C GLU A 180 5.24 15.07 -16.40
N GLN A 181 4.92 14.96 -15.10
CA GLN A 181 5.13 13.73 -14.32
C GLN A 181 4.37 12.54 -14.95
N LEU A 182 3.11 12.73 -15.35
CA LEU A 182 2.33 11.68 -16.02
C LEU A 182 2.96 11.29 -17.36
N ALA A 183 3.43 12.26 -18.16
CA ALA A 183 4.08 11.99 -19.43
C ALA A 183 5.38 11.18 -19.27
N GLU A 184 6.20 11.50 -18.27
CA GLU A 184 7.39 10.72 -17.93
C GLU A 184 7.06 9.28 -17.55
N VAL A 185 6.08 9.09 -16.67
CA VAL A 185 5.67 7.76 -16.21
C VAL A 185 5.03 6.94 -17.35
N ARG A 186 4.25 7.57 -18.23
CA ARG A 186 3.67 6.90 -19.42
C ARG A 186 4.75 6.43 -20.40
N ARG A 187 5.84 7.20 -20.58
CA ARG A 187 6.97 6.77 -21.41
C ARG A 187 7.64 5.52 -20.85
N LEU A 188 7.74 5.42 -19.53
CA LEU A 188 8.31 4.27 -18.84
C LEU A 188 7.39 3.04 -18.84
N LEU A 189 6.08 3.26 -18.71
CA LEU A 189 5.06 2.22 -18.59
C LEU A 189 4.06 2.27 -19.77
N PRO A 190 4.51 2.01 -21.01
CA PRO A 190 3.69 2.23 -22.21
C PRO A 190 2.46 1.31 -22.28
N SER A 191 2.46 0.20 -21.55
CA SER A 191 1.35 -0.76 -21.49
C SER A 191 0.35 -0.48 -20.36
N ALA A 192 0.64 0.49 -19.49
CA ALA A 192 -0.19 0.81 -18.34
C ALA A 192 -0.97 2.11 -18.57
N GLU A 193 -2.22 2.13 -18.10
CA GLU A 193 -2.98 3.35 -17.97
C GLU A 193 -2.46 4.14 -16.76
N VAL A 194 -2.01 5.38 -16.98
CA VAL A 194 -1.43 6.24 -15.94
C VAL A 194 -2.30 7.48 -15.77
N LEU A 195 -2.87 7.62 -14.58
CA LEU A 195 -3.93 8.59 -14.26
C LEU A 195 -3.59 9.43 -13.03
N CYS A 196 -4.21 10.59 -12.94
CA CYS A 196 -4.28 11.44 -11.76
C CYS A 196 -5.74 11.51 -11.28
N ASP A 197 -6.00 11.23 -10.00
CA ASP A 197 -7.35 11.26 -9.44
C ASP A 197 -8.06 12.61 -9.61
N VAL A 198 -7.31 13.71 -9.46
CA VAL A 198 -7.84 15.08 -9.60
C VAL A 198 -8.06 15.48 -11.05
N CYS A 199 -7.08 15.25 -11.94
CA CYS A 199 -7.18 15.69 -13.34
C CYS A 199 -8.16 14.83 -14.15
N ASP A 200 -8.17 13.52 -13.90
CA ASP A 200 -8.94 12.55 -14.68
C ASP A 200 -10.28 12.17 -14.00
N SER A 201 -10.59 12.75 -12.83
CA SER A 201 -11.80 12.48 -12.04
C SER A 201 -12.00 10.99 -11.73
N VAL A 202 -10.91 10.34 -11.34
CA VAL A 202 -10.90 8.89 -11.07
C VAL A 202 -11.25 8.64 -9.61
N GLU A 203 -12.22 7.76 -9.37
CA GLU A 203 -12.52 7.28 -8.03
C GLU A 203 -11.33 6.46 -7.48
N VAL A 204 -10.90 6.82 -6.28
CA VAL A 204 -9.86 6.12 -5.53
C VAL A 204 -10.54 5.04 -4.71
N ASP A 205 -9.97 3.83 -4.69
CA ASP A 205 -10.56 2.75 -3.89
C ASP A 205 -10.39 3.07 -2.39
N GLU A 206 -11.49 3.52 -1.76
CA GLU A 206 -11.58 3.59 -0.31
C GLU A 206 -11.96 2.19 0.23
N VAL A 207 -11.02 1.57 0.97
CA VAL A 207 -11.21 0.22 1.55
C VAL A 207 -11.92 0.27 2.90
#